data_AF-A0A228QVD4-F1
#
_entry.id   AF-A0A228QVD4-F1
#
_cell.length_a   1.000
_cell.length_b   1.000
_cell.length_c   1.000
_cell.angle_alpha   90.00
_cell.angle_beta   90.00
_cell.angle_gamma   90.00
#
_symmetry.space_group_name_H-M   'P 1'
#
loop_
_entity.id
_entity.type
_entity.pdbx_description
1 polymer ?
#
loop_
_entity_poly.entity_id
_entity_poly.type
_entity_poly.pdbx_seq_one_letter_code
_entity_poly.pdbx_strand_id
1 'polypeptide(L)'
;MKVSRDFGIVVRRVALAAKNVDLSTVMVEFNFRKYFDESDSFISLGPFFGGDAADECTRSLERLGPTYIDDFFVFEGFVPNWCSFEVF
;
A
#
# COMPACT_ATOMS: atom_id res chain seq x y z
N MET A 1 9.43 -1.71 -8.64
CA MET A 1 8.83 -1.82 -7.29
C MET A 1 8.14 -3.17 -7.15
N LYS A 2 8.31 -3.90 -6.05
CA LYS A 2 7.65 -5.17 -5.71
C LYS A 2 6.34 -4.90 -4.99
N VAL A 3 5.36 -5.77 -5.21
CA VAL A 3 4.04 -5.70 -4.54
C VAL A 3 3.70 -7.07 -3.97
N SER A 4 3.11 -7.08 -2.78
CA SER A 4 2.57 -8.28 -2.15
C SER A 4 1.45 -8.89 -3.00
N ARG A 5 1.31 -10.22 -2.98
CA ARG A 5 0.29 -10.93 -3.76
C ARG A 5 -0.99 -11.19 -2.99
N ASP A 6 -0.89 -11.40 -1.68
CA ASP A 6 -2.04 -11.71 -0.84
C ASP A 6 -2.97 -10.49 -0.83
N PHE A 7 -2.56 -9.45 -0.11
CA PHE A 7 -3.12 -8.12 -0.19
C PHE A 7 -1.95 -7.15 -0.07
N GLY A 8 -1.68 -6.39 -1.12
CA GLY A 8 -0.71 -5.30 -1.13
C GLY A 8 -1.43 -3.99 -1.35
N ILE A 9 -0.97 -2.89 -0.76
CA ILE A 9 -1.49 -1.56 -1.10
C ILE A 9 -0.40 -0.80 -1.82
N VAL A 10 -0.73 -0.25 -2.98
CA VAL A 10 0.17 0.59 -3.77
C VAL A 10 -0.26 2.03 -3.62
N VAL A 11 0.65 2.91 -3.21
CA VAL A 11 0.40 4.33 -2.95
C VAL A 11 1.27 5.19 -3.86
N ARG A 12 0.69 6.22 -4.49
CA ARG A 12 1.40 7.21 -5.29
C ARG A 12 2.07 8.25 -4.40
N ARG A 13 3.39 8.39 -4.49
CA ARG A 13 4.15 9.39 -3.69
C ARG A 13 3.74 10.82 -4.01
N VAL A 14 3.47 11.12 -5.27
CA VAL A 14 3.03 12.45 -5.71
C VAL A 14 1.71 12.86 -5.06
N ALA A 15 0.82 11.90 -4.79
CA ALA A 15 -0.45 12.16 -4.11
C ALA A 15 -0.24 12.49 -2.63
N LEU A 16 0.65 11.74 -1.96
CA LEU A 16 1.01 12.01 -0.57
C LEU A 16 1.61 13.41 -0.40
N ALA A 17 2.51 13.80 -1.29
CA ALA A 17 3.10 15.13 -1.30
C ALA A 17 2.05 16.22 -1.59
N ALA A 18 1.20 16.03 -2.61
CA ALA A 18 0.17 17.00 -2.98
C ALA A 18 -0.89 17.21 -1.89
N LYS A 19 -1.24 16.15 -1.15
CA LYS A 19 -2.24 16.16 -0.08
C LYS A 19 -1.64 16.39 1.32
N ASN A 20 -0.32 16.58 1.41
CA ASN A 20 0.43 16.73 2.66
C ASN A 20 0.15 15.61 3.68
N VAL A 21 0.17 14.37 3.20
CA VAL A 21 -0.17 13.17 3.98
C VAL A 21 1.09 12.57 4.58
N ASP A 22 1.10 12.41 5.90
CA ASP A 22 2.16 11.69 6.59
C ASP A 22 1.82 10.20 6.74
N LEU A 23 2.45 9.38 5.90
CA LEU A 23 2.28 7.93 5.91
C LEU A 23 2.83 7.27 7.17
N SER A 24 3.65 7.97 7.97
CA SER A 24 4.19 7.43 9.24
C SER A 24 3.07 7.01 10.21
N THR A 25 1.92 7.68 10.15
CA THR A 25 0.73 7.35 10.95
C THR A 25 0.22 5.94 10.61
N VAL A 26 0.09 5.61 9.32
CA VAL A 26 -0.32 4.27 8.86
C VAL A 26 0.77 3.25 9.21
N MET A 27 2.04 3.61 9.09
CA MET A 27 3.14 2.71 9.45
C MET A 27 3.09 2.31 10.93
N VAL A 28 2.82 3.26 11.83
CA VAL A 28 2.68 2.99 13.26
C VAL A 28 1.42 2.18 13.56
N GLU A 29 0.28 2.55 12.98
CA GLU A 29 -1.01 1.89 13.20
C GLU A 29 -0.96 0.38 12.85
N PHE A 30 -0.29 0.04 11.75
CA PHE A 30 -0.15 -1.34 11.27
C PHE A 30 1.17 -2.02 11.70
N ASN A 31 1.94 -1.38 12.60
CA ASN A 31 3.22 -1.87 13.10
C ASN A 31 4.26 -2.21 12.00
N PHE A 32 4.24 -1.48 10.91
CA PHE A 32 5.23 -1.61 9.84
C PHE A 32 6.54 -0.95 10.22
N ARG A 33 7.63 -1.72 10.20
CA ARG A 33 8.99 -1.20 10.42
C ARG A 33 9.60 -0.56 9.17
N LYS A 34 9.16 -1.00 8.00
CA LYS A 34 9.57 -0.54 6.67
C LYS A 34 8.47 -0.83 5.67
N TYR A 35 8.47 -0.12 4.54
CA TYR A 35 7.60 -0.44 3.42
C TYR A 35 7.94 -1.85 2.88
N PHE A 36 6.97 -2.48 2.22
CA PHE A 36 7.20 -3.74 1.53
C PHE A 36 8.25 -3.55 0.43
N ASP A 37 8.05 -2.50 -0.37
CA ASP A 37 9.02 -1.96 -1.30
C ASP A 37 8.72 -0.49 -1.58
N GLU A 38 9.67 0.23 -2.17
CA GLU A 38 9.49 1.62 -2.58
C GLU A 38 10.26 1.95 -3.85
N SER A 39 9.79 2.96 -4.56
CA SER A 39 10.45 3.57 -5.72
C SER A 39 10.24 5.08 -5.68
N ASP A 40 10.80 5.81 -6.65
CA ASP A 40 10.64 7.27 -6.74
C ASP A 40 9.18 7.71 -6.89
N SER A 41 8.33 6.86 -7.50
CA SER A 41 6.93 7.19 -7.78
C SER A 41 5.93 6.53 -6.84
N PHE A 42 6.28 5.38 -6.26
CA PHE A 42 5.32 4.54 -5.54
C PHE A 42 5.88 3.94 -4.25
N ILE A 43 4.97 3.64 -3.32
CA ILE A 43 5.21 2.89 -2.09
C ILE A 43 4.32 1.66 -2.10
N SER A 44 4.86 0.50 -1.74
CA SER A 44 4.08 -0.71 -1.49
C SER A 44 4.01 -0.99 0.01
N LEU A 45 2.78 -1.14 0.53
CA LEU A 45 2.49 -1.58 1.89
C LEU A 45 2.07 -3.05 1.89
N GLY A 46 2.40 -3.75 2.98
CA GLY A 46 2.08 -5.17 3.18
C GLY A 46 3.32 -6.05 3.37
N PRO A 47 3.17 -7.38 3.18
CA PRO A 47 1.93 -8.09 2.87
C PRO A 47 0.90 -7.96 4.01
N PHE A 48 -0.38 -7.77 3.66
CA PHE A 48 -1.47 -7.93 4.62
C PHE A 48 -1.97 -9.38 4.53
N PHE A 49 -2.10 -10.03 5.69
CA PHE A 49 -2.63 -11.38 5.79
C PHE A 49 -4.13 -11.31 6.07
N GLY A 50 -4.93 -11.44 5.01
CA GLY A 50 -6.39 -11.35 5.07
C GLY A 50 -6.93 -9.99 4.61
N GLY A 51 -8.09 -10.03 3.94
CA GLY A 51 -8.75 -8.84 3.38
C GLY A 51 -9.10 -7.81 4.43
N ASP A 52 -9.49 -8.25 5.64
CA ASP A 52 -9.86 -7.35 6.74
C ASP A 52 -8.73 -6.35 7.09
N ALA A 53 -7.48 -6.80 7.12
CA ALA A 53 -6.34 -5.94 7.43
C ALA A 53 -6.04 -4.93 6.30
N ALA A 54 -6.26 -5.35 5.05
CA ALA A 54 -6.13 -4.46 3.89
C ALA A 54 -7.27 -3.42 3.83
N ASP A 55 -8.49 -3.82 4.22
CA ASP A 55 -9.65 -2.93 4.33
C ASP A 55 -9.47 -1.91 5.44
N GLU A 56 -8.94 -2.31 6.61
CA GLU A 56 -8.59 -1.39 7.69
C GLU A 56 -7.52 -0.40 7.25
N CYS A 57 -6.48 -0.86 6.53
CA CYS A 57 -5.44 0.03 6.03
C CYS A 57 -5.99 1.00 4.97
N THR A 58 -6.88 0.53 4.11
CA THR A 58 -7.60 1.37 3.15
C THR A 58 -8.38 2.47 3.86
N ARG A 59 -9.15 2.13 4.90
CA ARG A 59 -9.89 3.12 5.70
C ARG A 59 -8.96 4.10 6.42
N SER A 60 -7.82 3.63 6.93
CA SER A 60 -6.84 4.53 7.57
C SER A 60 -6.24 5.51 6.56
N LEU A 61 -5.91 5.03 5.35
CA LEU A 61 -5.45 5.90 4.26
C LEU A 61 -6.53 6.90 3.86
N GLU A 62 -7.78 6.50 3.62
CA GLU A 62 -8.85 7.43 3.27
C GLU A 62 -9.08 8.51 4.34
N ARG A 63 -8.98 8.14 5.62
CA ARG A 63 -9.09 9.07 6.75
C ARG A 63 -7.97 10.12 6.76
N LEU A 64 -6.79 9.81 6.23
CA LEU A 64 -5.68 10.75 6.09
C LEU A 64 -5.79 11.63 4.85
N GLY A 65 -6.70 11.33 3.92
CA GLY A 65 -6.97 12.14 2.72
C GLY A 65 -6.65 11.53 1.35
N PRO A 66 -5.75 10.54 1.19
CA PRO A 66 -5.61 9.79 -0.05
C PRO A 66 -6.95 9.20 -0.52
N THR A 67 -7.19 9.23 -1.82
CA THR A 67 -8.42 8.74 -2.45
C THR A 67 -8.15 7.38 -3.10
N TYR A 68 -9.02 6.40 -2.82
CA TYR A 68 -8.94 5.09 -3.43
C TYR A 68 -9.04 5.19 -4.97
N ILE A 69 -8.31 4.34 -5.68
CA ILE A 69 -8.06 4.36 -7.14
C ILE A 69 -7.19 5.53 -7.63
N ASP A 70 -7.45 6.75 -7.19
CA ASP A 70 -6.73 7.93 -7.70
C ASP A 70 -5.30 8.06 -7.13
N ASP A 71 -5.15 7.76 -5.83
CA ASP A 71 -3.91 7.94 -5.09
C ASP A 71 -3.32 6.63 -4.59
N PHE A 72 -4.16 5.66 -4.30
CA PHE A 72 -3.74 4.34 -3.88
C PHE A 72 -4.78 3.28 -4.27
N PHE A 73 -4.36 2.02 -4.33
CA PHE A 73 -5.28 0.90 -4.56
C PHE A 73 -4.79 -0.37 -3.87
N VAL A 74 -5.74 -1.28 -3.61
CA VAL A 74 -5.44 -2.64 -3.15
C VAL A 74 -5.13 -3.51 -4.36
N PHE A 75 -3.97 -4.15 -4.33
CA PHE A 75 -3.58 -5.22 -5.23
C PHE A 75 -3.78 -6.56 -4.52
N GLU A 76 -4.68 -7.38 -5.06
CA GLU A 76 -4.96 -8.74 -4.59
C GLU A 76 -4.84 -9.68 -5.80
N GLY A 77 -4.20 -10.84 -5.60
CA GLY A 77 -4.08 -11.84 -6.67
C GLY A 77 -3.70 -13.22 -6.17
N PHE A 78 -4.52 -14.21 -6.50
CA PHE A 78 -4.21 -15.62 -6.24
C PHE A 78 -3.30 -16.17 -7.35
N VAL A 79 -1.99 -16.26 -7.07
CA VAL A 79 -1.02 -16.81 -8.03
C VAL A 79 -0.08 -17.83 -7.37
N PRO A 80 0.54 -18.72 -8.16
CA PRO A 80 1.51 -19.68 -7.62
C PRO A 80 2.68 -19.01 -6.91
N ASN A 81 3.27 -19.70 -5.93
CA ASN A 81 4.37 -19.21 -5.11
C ASN A 81 5.60 -18.75 -5.92
N TRP A 82 5.84 -19.37 -7.09
CA TRP A 82 6.96 -19.04 -7.97
C TRP A 82 6.76 -17.80 -8.83
N CYS A 83 5.54 -17.25 -8.94
CA CYS A 83 5.29 -16.02 -9.69
C CYS A 83 5.99 -14.84 -8.98
N SER A 84 5.99 -13.61 -9.51
CA SER A 84 6.35 -12.38 -8.77
C SER A 84 5.87 -11.17 -9.57
N PHE A 85 5.42 -10.12 -8.87
CA PHE A 85 4.96 -8.91 -9.51
C PHE A 85 5.92 -7.75 -9.26
N GLU A 86 6.29 -7.10 -10.35
CA GLU A 86 7.05 -5.88 -10.35
C GLU A 86 6.27 -4.83 -11.14
N VAL A 87 6.21 -3.62 -10.61
CA VAL A 87 5.58 -2.46 -11.24
C VAL A 87 6.68 -1.59 -11.83
N PHE A 88 6.46 -1.14 -13.06
CA PHE A 88 7.33 -0.27 -13.86
C PHE A 88 6.92 1.20 -13.71
#